data_AF-A0A439GR12-F1
#
_entry.id   AF-A0A439GR12-F1
#
_cell.length_a   1.000
_cell.length_b   1.000
_cell.length_c   1.000
_cell.angle_alpha   90.00
_cell.angle_beta   90.00
_cell.angle_gamma   90.00
#
_symmetry.space_group_name_H-M   'P 1'
#
loop_
_entity.id
_entity.type
_entity.pdbx_description
1 polymer ?
#
loop_
_entity_poly.entity_id
_entity_poly.type
_entity_poly.pdbx_seq_one_letter_code
_entity_poly.pdbx_strand_id
1 'polypeptide(L)' 'MTTPGISYATNEKVERAARWLVDTPLSQHPPVEFFAEVMRSRFKLTTDELIASVRETDRLRVLER' A
#
# COMPACT_ATOMS: atom_id res chain seq x y z
N MET A 1 -0.14 -30.54 11.08
CA MET A 1 -0.30 -29.12 11.41
C MET A 1 0.71 -28.35 10.58
N THR A 2 0.28 -27.82 9.44
CA THR A 2 1.10 -27.02 8.54
C THR A 2 0.25 -25.81 8.19
N THR A 3 0.64 -24.63 8.67
CA THR A 3 -0.01 -23.36 8.31
C THR A 3 0.29 -23.10 6.84
N PRO A 4 -0.67 -23.24 5.92
CA PRO A 4 -0.39 -23.08 4.50
C PRO A 4 -0.44 -21.60 4.15
N GLY A 5 0.71 -21.04 3.80
CA GLY A 5 0.84 -19.88 2.92
C GLY A 5 0.27 -18.56 3.44
N ILE A 6 1.10 -17.78 4.13
CA ILE A 6 1.02 -16.31 3.98
C ILE A 6 1.32 -16.05 2.51
N SER A 7 0.26 -15.84 1.71
CA SER A 7 0.32 -15.70 0.26
C SER A 7 1.27 -14.57 -0.12
N TYR A 8 2.31 -14.88 -0.91
CA TYR A 8 3.20 -13.87 -1.50
C TYR A 8 2.42 -12.75 -2.24
N ALA A 9 1.25 -13.07 -2.80
CA ALA A 9 0.36 -12.10 -3.45
C ALA A 9 -0.22 -11.02 -2.51
N THR A 10 -0.38 -11.32 -1.22
CA THR A 10 -0.87 -10.34 -0.22
C THR A 10 0.21 -9.28 0.06
N ASN A 11 1.48 -9.67 0.06
CA ASN A 11 2.58 -8.72 0.27
C ASN A 11 2.92 -7.92 -1.00
N GLU A 12 2.89 -8.53 -2.18
CA GLU A 12 3.27 -7.83 -3.42
C GLU A 12 2.36 -6.62 -3.72
N LYS A 13 1.05 -6.75 -3.50
CA LYS A 13 0.11 -5.63 -3.69
C LYS A 13 0.39 -4.49 -2.71
N VAL A 14 0.66 -4.84 -1.46
CA VAL A 14 0.98 -3.89 -0.38
C VAL A 14 2.27 -3.15 -0.70
N GLU A 15 3.34 -3.87 -1.06
CA GLU A 15 4.63 -3.30 -1.43
C GLU A 15 4.52 -2.39 -2.65
N ARG A 16 3.80 -2.81 -3.69
CA ARG A 16 3.57 -1.99 -4.89
C ARG A 16 2.78 -0.72 -4.58
N ALA A 17 1.73 -0.82 -3.79
CA ALA A 17 0.94 0.34 -3.37
C ALA A 17 1.80 1.30 -2.53
N ALA A 18 2.60 0.74 -1.61
CA ALA A 18 3.49 1.51 -0.77
C ALA A 18 4.55 2.24 -1.58
N ARG A 19 5.23 1.55 -2.50
CA ARG A 19 6.24 2.13 -3.40
C ARG A 19 5.65 3.22 -4.27
N TRP A 20 4.46 2.99 -4.85
CA TRP A 20 3.77 4.00 -5.63
C TRP A 20 3.48 5.27 -4.81
N LEU A 21 3.08 5.14 -3.54
CA LEU A 21 2.86 6.29 -2.65
C LEU A 21 4.16 7.02 -2.26
N VAL A 22 5.29 6.33 -2.22
CA VAL A 22 6.61 6.92 -2.00
C VAL A 22 7.06 7.70 -3.24
N ASP A 23 6.97 7.07 -4.41
CA ASP A 23 7.44 7.63 -5.68
C ASP A 23 6.51 8.75 -6.20
N THR A 24 5.22 8.71 -5.86
CA THR A 24 4.26 9.73 -6.29
C THR A 24 4.38 10.99 -5.42
N PRO A 25 4.61 12.17 -6.01
CA PRO A 25 4.61 13.44 -5.28
C PRO A 25 3.29 13.69 -4.57
N LEU A 26 3.31 14.26 -3.37
CA LEU A 26 2.10 14.54 -2.59
C LEU A 26 1.06 15.39 -3.35
N SER A 27 1.49 16.26 -4.26
CA SER A 27 0.60 17.07 -5.11
C SER A 27 -0.21 16.25 -6.12
N GLN A 28 0.20 15.01 -6.39
CA GLN A 28 -0.47 14.07 -7.30
C GLN A 28 -1.23 12.98 -6.54
N HIS A 29 -1.23 13.01 -5.20
CA HIS A 29 -2.00 12.05 -4.41
C HIS A 29 -3.50 12.35 -4.58
N PRO A 30 -4.36 11.31 -4.59
CA PRO A 30 -5.79 11.51 -4.57
C PRO A 30 -6.21 12.34 -3.35
N PRO A 31 -7.27 13.15 -3.45
CA PRO A 31 -7.85 13.80 -2.29
C PRO A 31 -8.21 12.77 -1.21
N VAL A 32 -8.08 13.16 0.06
CA VAL A 32 -8.28 12.26 1.22
C VAL A 32 -9.64 11.54 1.16
N GLU A 33 -10.68 12.22 0.71
CA GLU A 33 -12.04 11.69 0.57
C GLU A 33 -12.12 10.51 -0.41
N PHE A 34 -11.28 10.49 -1.44
CA PHE A 34 -11.26 9.44 -2.48
C PHE A 34 -10.06 8.51 -2.37
N PHE A 35 -9.11 8.80 -1.48
CA PHE A 35 -7.84 8.07 -1.37
C PHE A 35 -8.05 6.57 -1.21
N ALA A 36 -8.88 6.15 -0.25
CA ALA A 36 -9.14 4.75 0.01
C ALA A 36 -9.79 4.05 -1.19
N GLU A 37 -10.74 4.71 -1.86
CA GLU A 37 -11.42 4.17 -3.03
C GLU A 37 -10.45 4.00 -4.21
N VAL A 38 -9.66 5.02 -4.51
CA VAL A 38 -8.67 5.00 -5.61
C VAL A 38 -7.63 3.92 -5.37
N MET A 39 -7.07 3.84 -4.16
CA MET A 39 -6.04 2.85 -3.82
C MET A 39 -6.60 1.42 -3.89
N ARG A 40 -7.80 1.18 -3.37
CA ARG A 40 -8.48 -0.13 -3.47
C ARG A 40 -8.81 -0.48 -4.92
N SER A 41 -9.29 0.47 -5.71
CA SER A 41 -9.65 0.23 -7.11
C SER A 41 -8.42 -0.09 -7.96
N ARG A 42 -7.32 0.65 -7.76
CA ARG A 42 -6.06 0.53 -8.52
C ARG A 42 -5.27 -0.73 -8.17
N PHE A 43 -5.16 -1.06 -6.90
CA PHE A 43 -4.30 -2.17 -6.43
C PHE A 43 -5.10 -3.39 -5.95
N LYS A 44 -6.43 -3.34 -5.99
CA LYS A 44 -7.33 -4.41 -5.52
C LYS A 44 -6.99 -4.85 -4.10
N LEU A 45 -6.82 -3.85 -3.23
CA LEU A 45 -6.50 -4.00 -1.81
C LEU A 45 -7.77 -4.21 -0.99
N THR A 46 -7.70 -5.06 0.01
CA THR A 46 -8.62 -5.09 1.15
C THR A 46 -8.36 -3.91 2.09
N THR A 47 -9.20 -3.72 3.10
CA THR A 47 -8.99 -2.69 4.12
C THR A 47 -7.67 -2.90 4.87
N ASP A 48 -7.35 -4.13 5.25
CA ASP A 48 -6.12 -4.44 5.98
C ASP A 48 -4.87 -4.22 5.12
N GLU A 49 -4.92 -4.62 3.84
CA GLU A 49 -3.82 -4.37 2.90
C GLU A 49 -3.63 -2.86 2.62
N LEU A 50 -4.72 -2.09 2.58
CA LEU A 50 -4.61 -0.62 2.47
C LEU A 50 -3.90 -0.03 3.69
N ILE A 51 -4.28 -0.43 4.90
CA ILE A 51 -3.63 0.04 6.13
C ILE A 51 -2.15 -0.37 6.15
N ALA A 52 -1.85 -1.61 5.75
CA ALA A 52 -0.49 -2.11 5.64
C ALA A 52 0.33 -1.28 4.63
N SER A 53 -0.25 -0.94 3.48
CA SER A 53 0.45 -0.18 2.44
C SER A 53 0.83 1.23 2.89
N VAL A 54 -0.05 1.91 3.63
CA VAL A 54 0.22 3.24 4.19
C VAL A 54 1.32 3.18 5.25
N ARG A 55 1.31 2.15 6.12
CA ARG A 55 2.37 1.93 7.12
C ARG A 55 3.72 1.66 6.46
N GLU A 56 3.73 0.86 5.40
CA GLU A 56 4.95 0.53 4.67
C GLU A 56 5.49 1.76 3.90
N THR A 57 4.62 2.61 3.35
CA THR A 57 5.04 3.90 2.77
C THR A 57 5.77 4.77 3.79
N ASP A 58 5.24 4.88 5.02
CA ASP A 58 5.88 5.66 6.09
C ASP A 58 7.27 5.10 6.43
N ARG A 59 7.37 3.76 6.59
CA ARG A 59 8.64 3.06 6.82
C ARG A 59 9.66 3.35 5.72
N LEU A 60 9.26 3.27 4.45
CA LEU A 60 10.14 3.50 3.30
C LEU A 60 10.63 4.95 3.24
N ARG A 61 9.77 5.94 3.52
CA ARG A 61 10.14 7.36 3.55
C ARG A 61 11.17 7.70 4.63
N VAL A 62 11.16 6.99 5.75
CA VAL A 62 12.16 7.14 6.82
C VAL A 62 13.51 6.57 6.38
N LEU A 63 13.52 5.49 5.60
CA LEU A 63 14.76 4.85 5.14
C LEU A 63 15.46 5.56 3.98
N GLU A 64 14.70 6.27 3.14
CA GLU A 64 15.23 7.02 1.99
C GLU A 64 15.64 8.47 2.35
N ARG A 65 15.63 8.83 3.65
CA ARG A 65 16.10 10.11 4.20
C ARG A 65 17.38 9.93 5.01
#